data_AF-A0A920SP32-F1
#
_entry.id   AF-A0A920SP32-F1
#
_cell.length_a   1.000
_cell.length_b   1.000
_cell.length_c   1.000
_cell.angle_alpha   90.00
_cell.angle_beta   90.00
_cell.angle_gamma   90.00
#
_symmetry.space_group_name_H-M   'P 1'
#
loop_
_entity.id
_entity.type
_entity.pdbx_description
1 polymer ?
#
loop_
_entity_poly.entity_id
_entity_poly.type
_entity_poly.pdbx_seq_one_letter_code
_entity_poly.pdbx_strand_id
1 'polypeptide(L)'
;MYRTLISALIFCVILVLPNELLAQEAPALNPSDYGQFENLGLFELDPKGNWLVSGIRRVDETTELRLIASDGNGEPLVLEHATGPVFSRDGSWMAYRAGVHPDELEESDEPIRDRLGLVNLANSVDTVLFEVQRFAFRDDGIWLAARGYASADTLGADLVIMNPSTGEQTLIGNVDEFVWQDKGELIAATLRTSWGNSNSVVIFDPEAETLRTLDSHDAHYSALSWQDESAQLGVMRSVELEGREGDTHDVLLWEDVNSGLDPRVLAALGRDDIPESLRMTDYAGIDFDATGATVFVGLRDWTAIEANDAESGDSIEDEEISPADVQVWHWDDDQILRSQEYRAEQISRQTFLAAWHVRDDELVILGEDFSEEVEIVADGKWGIVPDYTPYRFQRRFGDGAADWYRVDLQTGERTLLAAEVQFGFRSWRRG
;
A
#
# COMPACT_ATOMS: atom_id res chain seq x y z
N MET A 1 27.00 66.58 77.36
CA MET A 1 27.83 65.52 76.74
C MET A 1 27.61 64.25 77.55
N TYR A 2 27.44 63.10 76.88
CA TYR A 2 27.47 61.71 77.39
C TYR A 2 26.17 61.00 77.90
N ARG A 3 25.81 59.95 77.13
CA ARG A 3 25.33 58.57 77.46
C ARG A 3 24.20 58.33 78.48
N THR A 4 23.25 57.43 78.12
CA THR A 4 23.03 56.09 78.77
C THR A 4 21.95 55.24 78.05
N LEU A 5 22.22 53.93 77.91
CA LEU A 5 21.47 52.80 77.30
C LEU A 5 20.45 52.20 78.31
N ILE A 6 19.19 51.83 77.99
CA ILE A 6 18.59 50.73 77.18
C ILE A 6 18.86 49.31 77.70
N SER A 7 17.83 48.70 78.30
CA SER A 7 17.62 47.25 78.41
C SER A 7 16.10 46.98 78.46
N ALA A 8 15.57 46.19 77.53
CA ALA A 8 14.21 45.67 77.54
C ALA A 8 14.22 44.27 76.93
N LEU A 9 13.72 43.30 77.69
CA LEU A 9 13.65 41.88 77.35
C LEU A 9 12.19 41.56 77.05
N ILE A 10 11.85 41.30 75.78
CA ILE A 10 10.50 40.91 75.34
C ILE A 10 10.57 39.56 74.63
N PHE A 11 9.64 38.71 75.03
CA PHE A 11 9.38 37.32 74.65
C PHE A 11 8.93 37.22 73.18
N CYS A 12 9.73 36.62 72.29
CA CYS A 12 9.32 36.33 70.91
C CYS A 12 8.69 34.94 70.82
N VAL A 13 7.37 34.90 70.64
CA VAL A 13 6.60 33.74 70.18
C VAL A 13 6.89 33.54 68.70
N ILE A 14 7.46 32.39 68.33
CA ILE A 14 7.61 31.96 66.94
C ILE A 14 6.28 31.32 66.52
N LEU A 15 5.52 32.04 65.69
CA LEU A 15 4.36 31.51 64.96
C LEU A 15 4.87 30.61 63.82
N VAL A 16 4.75 29.30 63.98
CA VAL A 16 4.82 28.35 62.87
C VAL A 16 3.46 28.36 62.20
N LEU A 17 3.34 29.07 61.08
CA LEU A 17 2.17 28.94 60.20
C LEU A 17 2.25 27.57 59.50
N PRO A 18 1.23 26.71 59.59
CA PRO A 18 1.14 25.57 58.68
C PRO A 18 0.92 26.12 57.27
N ASN A 19 1.88 25.87 56.37
CA ASN A 19 1.60 25.95 54.94
C ASN A 19 0.63 24.81 54.63
N GLU A 20 -0.67 25.07 54.74
CA GLU A 20 -1.66 24.24 54.07
C GLU A 20 -1.47 24.47 52.58
N LEU A 21 -0.86 23.50 51.92
CA LEU A 21 -0.99 23.31 50.48
C LEU A 21 -2.48 23.06 50.22
N LEU A 22 -3.23 24.13 49.98
CA LEU A 22 -4.55 24.01 49.39
C LEU A 22 -4.37 23.28 48.07
N ALA A 23 -4.92 22.06 47.98
CA ALA A 23 -5.05 21.36 46.73
C ALA A 23 -5.75 22.31 45.75
N GLN A 24 -5.08 22.67 44.65
CA GLN A 24 -5.72 23.43 43.58
C GLN A 24 -6.88 22.58 43.08
N GLU A 25 -8.10 23.12 43.09
CA GLU A 25 -9.21 22.55 42.34
C GLU A 25 -8.76 22.50 40.87
N ALA A 26 -8.58 21.30 40.34
CA ALA A 26 -8.22 21.13 38.94
C ALA A 26 -9.34 21.75 38.10
N PRO A 27 -9.02 22.65 37.14
CA PRO A 27 -10.03 23.28 36.30
C PRO A 27 -10.82 22.20 35.54
N ALA A 28 -12.13 22.42 35.41
CA ALA A 28 -12.99 21.54 34.60
C ALA A 28 -12.61 21.67 33.12
N LEU A 29 -12.56 20.54 32.41
CA LEU A 29 -12.27 20.48 30.97
C LEU A 29 -13.38 21.16 30.15
N ASN A 30 -13.00 22.00 29.21
CA ASN A 30 -13.88 22.58 28.20
C ASN A 30 -13.95 21.69 26.94
N PRO A 31 -14.98 21.82 26.09
CA PRO A 31 -15.07 21.11 24.80
C PRO A 31 -13.82 21.21 23.92
N SER A 32 -13.15 22.37 23.90
CA SER A 32 -11.89 22.58 23.18
C SER A 32 -10.71 21.78 23.72
N ASP A 33 -10.74 21.41 25.00
CA ASP A 33 -9.65 20.67 25.64
C ASP A 33 -9.66 19.19 25.23
N TYR A 34 -10.81 18.68 24.74
CA TYR A 34 -10.92 17.32 24.24
C TYR A 34 -10.12 17.10 22.95
N GLY A 35 -9.89 18.15 22.14
CA GLY A 35 -9.05 18.08 20.94
C GLY A 35 -7.63 17.57 21.23
N GLN A 36 -7.09 17.93 22.40
CA GLN A 36 -5.72 17.60 22.82
C GLN A 36 -5.52 16.12 23.19
N PHE A 37 -6.59 15.31 23.22
CA PHE A 37 -6.48 13.91 23.62
C PHE A 37 -5.77 13.09 22.54
N GLU A 38 -4.65 12.50 22.93
CA GLU A 38 -3.78 11.74 22.03
C GLU A 38 -4.19 10.26 21.99
N ASN A 39 -4.40 9.77 20.77
CA ASN A 39 -4.42 8.34 20.48
C ASN A 39 -3.07 7.94 19.89
N LEU A 40 -2.39 7.01 20.55
CA LEU A 40 -1.19 6.40 20.01
C LEU A 40 -1.60 5.47 18.86
N GLY A 41 -1.07 5.73 17.68
CA GLY A 41 -1.26 4.94 16.48
C GLY A 41 -0.07 4.04 16.21
N LEU A 42 0.53 4.22 15.02
CA LEU A 42 1.71 3.48 14.57
C LEU A 42 2.84 3.52 15.61
N PHE A 43 3.53 2.40 15.75
CA PHE A 43 4.74 2.28 16.55
C PHE A 43 5.75 1.46 15.76
N GLU A 44 6.90 2.05 15.46
CA GLU A 44 7.96 1.40 14.68
C GLU A 44 9.34 1.73 15.27
N LEU A 45 10.23 0.73 15.26
CA LEU A 45 11.63 0.88 15.63
C LEU A 45 12.45 0.90 14.35
N ASP A 46 13.49 1.75 14.31
CA ASP A 46 14.42 1.72 13.20
C ASP A 46 15.13 0.34 13.15
N PRO A 47 15.68 -0.05 11.99
CA PRO A 47 16.28 -1.36 11.81
C PRO A 47 17.49 -1.65 12.72
N LYS A 48 18.10 -0.61 13.33
CA LYS A 48 19.18 -0.76 14.32
C LYS A 48 18.72 -0.67 15.78
N GLY A 49 17.45 -0.32 16.04
CA GLY A 49 16.87 -0.18 17.38
C GLY A 49 17.38 1.02 18.19
N ASN A 50 17.94 2.02 17.52
CA ASN A 50 18.40 3.27 18.13
C ASN A 50 17.29 4.32 18.20
N TRP A 51 16.32 4.28 17.29
CA TRP A 51 15.26 5.26 17.13
C TRP A 51 13.90 4.58 17.13
N LEU A 52 12.92 5.27 17.69
CA LEU A 52 11.54 4.84 17.77
C LEU A 52 10.68 5.98 17.25
N VAL A 53 9.80 5.66 16.31
CA VAL A 53 8.78 6.59 15.83
C VAL A 53 7.41 6.14 16.30
N SER A 54 6.66 7.09 16.87
CA SER A 54 5.26 6.89 17.23
C SER A 54 4.38 7.86 16.47
N GLY A 55 3.37 7.35 15.78
CA GLY A 55 2.30 8.15 15.21
C GLY A 55 1.30 8.53 16.28
N ILE A 56 0.95 9.80 16.34
CA ILE A 56 -0.03 10.33 17.28
C ILE A 56 -1.15 10.95 16.47
N ARG A 57 -2.38 10.58 16.81
CA ARG A 57 -3.58 11.19 16.27
C ARG A 57 -4.38 11.82 17.39
N ARG A 58 -4.71 13.09 17.25
CA ARG A 58 -5.52 13.82 18.20
C ARG A 58 -7.00 13.79 17.80
N VAL A 59 -7.86 14.18 18.74
CA VAL A 59 -9.32 14.20 18.52
C VAL A 59 -9.72 15.31 17.55
N ASP A 60 -8.94 16.37 17.46
CA ASP A 60 -9.06 17.42 16.42
C ASP A 60 -8.54 16.99 15.04
N GLU A 61 -8.35 15.68 14.85
CA GLU A 61 -7.88 15.05 13.61
C GLU A 61 -6.44 15.39 13.20
N THR A 62 -5.73 16.22 13.98
CA THR A 62 -4.32 16.46 13.75
C THR A 62 -3.52 15.18 13.97
N THR A 63 -2.49 15.01 13.15
CA THR A 63 -1.56 13.89 13.23
C THR A 63 -0.14 14.42 13.35
N GLU A 64 0.72 13.66 14.03
CA GLU A 64 2.16 13.95 14.08
C GLU A 64 2.94 12.64 14.22
N LEU A 65 4.21 12.68 13.82
CA LEU A 65 5.17 11.64 14.18
C LEU A 65 6.10 12.18 15.26
N ARG A 66 6.23 11.45 16.36
CA ARG A 66 7.27 11.70 17.37
C ARG A 66 8.39 10.70 17.19
N LEU A 67 9.58 11.20 16.86
CA LEU A 67 10.80 10.42 16.78
C LEU A 67 11.61 10.60 18.07
N ILE A 68 11.89 9.50 18.77
CA ILE A 68 12.65 9.49 20.03
C ILE A 68 13.82 8.52 19.94
N ALA A 69 14.90 8.84 20.65
CA ALA A 69 15.96 7.87 20.88
C ALA A 69 15.46 6.73 21.78
N SER A 70 15.76 5.50 21.42
CA SER A 70 15.27 4.29 22.11
C SER A 70 15.91 4.09 23.49
N ASP A 71 17.03 4.75 23.78
CA ASP A 71 17.65 4.75 25.10
C ASP A 71 16.93 5.68 26.11
N GLY A 72 15.91 6.42 25.65
CA GLY A 72 15.13 7.36 26.44
C GLY A 72 15.85 8.67 26.74
N ASN A 73 17.02 8.91 26.14
CA ASN A 73 17.76 10.14 26.29
C ASN A 73 17.49 11.07 25.11
N GLY A 74 16.95 12.26 25.38
CA GLY A 74 16.74 13.29 24.36
C GLY A 74 15.29 13.77 24.34
N GLU A 75 15.10 14.96 23.77
CA GLU A 75 13.76 15.46 23.49
C GLU A 75 13.24 14.80 22.20
N PRO A 76 11.93 14.47 22.14
CA PRO A 76 11.32 13.98 20.91
C PRO A 76 11.44 15.01 19.80
N LEU A 77 11.87 14.59 18.61
CA LEU A 77 11.67 15.35 17.39
C LEU A 77 10.20 15.17 16.99
N VAL A 78 9.44 16.27 17.04
CA VAL A 78 8.02 16.30 16.66
C VAL A 78 7.92 16.74 15.21
N LEU A 79 7.34 15.89 14.37
CA LEU A 79 7.07 16.15 12.97
C LEU A 79 5.56 16.38 12.83
N GLU A 80 5.17 17.63 12.82
CA GLU A 80 3.77 18.07 12.70
C GLU A 80 3.17 17.63 11.35
N HIS A 81 1.93 17.14 11.37
CA HIS A 81 1.20 16.66 10.18
C HIS A 81 1.91 15.55 9.39
N ALA A 82 2.87 14.87 10.03
CA ALA A 82 3.62 13.81 9.41
C ALA A 82 2.91 12.45 9.50
N THR A 83 2.99 11.65 8.45
CA THR A 83 2.45 10.29 8.40
C THR A 83 3.36 9.34 7.61
N GLY A 84 3.13 8.03 7.75
CA GLY A 84 3.80 6.99 6.96
C GLY A 84 5.33 7.04 7.00
N PRO A 85 5.96 6.93 8.19
CA PRO A 85 7.41 6.84 8.29
C PRO A 85 7.93 5.59 7.57
N VAL A 86 9.10 5.71 6.97
CA VAL A 86 9.86 4.59 6.42
C VAL A 86 11.32 4.80 6.77
N PHE A 87 11.91 3.84 7.48
CA PHE A 87 13.32 3.87 7.80
C PHE A 87 14.17 3.27 6.68
N SER A 88 15.29 3.93 6.39
CA SER A 88 16.39 3.32 5.63
C SER A 88 16.95 2.10 6.38
N ARG A 89 17.30 1.03 5.66
CA ARG A 89 17.84 -0.19 6.28
C ARG A 89 19.17 0.02 7.00
N ASP A 90 19.98 0.95 6.48
CA ASP A 90 21.23 1.37 7.11
C ASP A 90 21.02 2.24 8.36
N GLY A 91 19.78 2.60 8.71
CA GLY A 91 19.44 3.39 9.90
C GLY A 91 20.02 4.80 9.90
N SER A 92 20.35 5.36 8.72
CA SER A 92 20.88 6.73 8.60
C SER A 92 19.78 7.77 8.39
N TRP A 93 18.67 7.35 7.78
CA TRP A 93 17.59 8.21 7.33
C TRP A 93 16.20 7.65 7.67
N MET A 94 15.24 8.57 7.83
CA MET A 94 13.81 8.28 7.85
C MET A 94 13.11 9.18 6.83
N ALA A 95 12.30 8.60 5.95
CA ALA A 95 11.40 9.33 5.06
C ALA A 95 9.99 9.34 5.65
N TYR A 96 9.21 10.38 5.36
CA TYR A 96 7.80 10.47 5.78
C TYR A 96 6.99 11.33 4.80
N ARG A 97 5.66 11.27 4.91
CA ARG A 97 4.75 12.19 4.22
C ARG A 97 4.46 13.38 5.11
N ALA A 98 4.83 14.58 4.67
CA ALA A 98 4.50 15.84 5.31
C ALA A 98 3.18 16.36 4.72
N GLY A 99 2.10 16.23 5.49
CA GLY A 99 0.80 16.80 5.16
C GLY A 99 0.65 18.24 5.65
N VAL A 100 -0.59 18.67 5.77
CA VAL A 100 -0.99 19.99 6.30
C VAL A 100 -2.02 19.83 7.42
N HIS A 101 -2.33 20.94 8.08
CA HIS A 101 -3.36 20.96 9.13
C HIS A 101 -4.76 20.64 8.55
N PRO A 102 -5.64 19.91 9.29
CA PRO A 102 -7.01 19.62 8.85
C PRO A 102 -7.79 20.87 8.38
N ASP A 103 -7.73 21.96 9.13
CA ASP A 103 -8.36 23.23 8.73
C ASP A 103 -7.90 23.73 7.35
N GLU A 104 -6.62 23.58 6.99
CA GLU A 104 -6.14 23.96 5.65
C GLU A 104 -6.69 23.04 4.57
N LEU A 105 -6.94 21.76 4.88
CA LEU A 105 -7.61 20.83 3.96
C LEU A 105 -9.08 21.19 3.76
N GLU A 106 -9.79 21.60 4.81
CA GLU A 106 -11.20 22.01 4.74
C GLU A 106 -11.39 23.33 3.98
N GLU A 107 -10.42 24.25 4.09
CA GLU A 107 -10.46 25.55 3.41
C GLU A 107 -10.04 25.48 1.93
N SER A 108 -9.44 24.37 1.48
CA SER A 108 -8.95 24.22 0.11
C SER A 108 -9.97 23.57 -0.82
N ASP A 109 -10.30 24.25 -1.91
CA ASP A 109 -11.12 23.70 -3.00
C ASP A 109 -10.34 22.66 -3.85
N GLU A 110 -9.01 22.69 -3.80
CA GLU A 110 -8.12 21.74 -4.48
C GLU A 110 -7.50 20.73 -3.51
N PRO A 111 -7.27 19.47 -3.93
CA PRO A 111 -6.63 18.49 -3.07
C PRO A 111 -5.17 18.88 -2.77
N ILE A 112 -4.86 19.11 -1.49
CA ILE A 112 -3.49 19.37 -1.05
C ILE A 112 -2.70 18.06 -1.08
N ARG A 113 -1.56 18.09 -1.76
CA ARG A 113 -0.67 16.94 -1.95
C ARG A 113 0.36 16.87 -0.82
N ASP A 114 0.64 15.65 -0.38
CA ASP A 114 1.70 15.41 0.60
C ASP A 114 3.07 15.74 0.00
N ARG A 115 3.99 16.17 0.87
CA ARG A 115 5.40 16.41 0.49
C ARG A 115 6.32 15.37 1.12
N LEU A 116 7.46 15.12 0.48
CA LEU A 116 8.47 14.21 1.01
C LEU A 116 9.24 14.88 2.15
N GLY A 117 9.06 14.37 3.37
CA GLY A 117 9.92 14.69 4.50
C GLY A 117 11.08 13.72 4.62
N LEU A 118 12.26 14.22 4.96
CA LEU A 118 13.47 13.44 5.24
C LEU A 118 14.08 13.89 6.57
N VAL A 119 14.37 12.92 7.44
CA VAL A 119 15.09 13.15 8.69
C VAL A 119 16.42 12.44 8.63
N ASN A 120 17.51 13.18 8.86
CA ASN A 120 18.82 12.59 9.10
C ASN A 120 18.89 12.13 10.57
N LEU A 121 19.00 10.83 10.79
CA LEU A 121 18.95 10.23 12.12
C LEU A 121 20.24 10.43 12.92
N ALA A 122 21.35 10.82 12.29
CA ALA A 122 22.60 11.07 13.01
C ALA A 122 22.61 12.41 13.73
N ASN A 123 21.87 13.41 13.23
CA ASN A 123 21.83 14.76 13.77
C ASN A 123 20.41 15.31 14.02
N SER A 124 19.38 14.50 13.77
CA SER A 124 17.96 14.82 13.94
C SER A 124 17.50 16.04 13.15
N VAL A 125 18.15 16.32 12.01
CA VAL A 125 17.74 17.41 11.11
C VAL A 125 16.62 16.92 10.20
N ASP A 126 15.47 17.59 10.25
CA ASP A 126 14.36 17.40 9.32
C ASP A 126 14.50 18.31 8.09
N THR A 127 14.01 17.85 6.95
CA THR A 127 13.93 18.64 5.72
C THR A 127 12.72 18.18 4.93
N VAL A 128 11.88 19.13 4.51
CA VAL A 128 10.75 18.87 3.62
C VAL A 128 11.12 19.27 2.19
N LEU A 129 10.89 18.36 1.26
CA LEU A 129 11.22 18.47 -0.15
C LEU A 129 9.95 18.74 -0.98
N PHE A 130 9.86 18.12 -2.16
CA PHE A 130 8.79 18.28 -3.15
C PHE A 130 7.57 17.39 -2.87
N GLU A 131 6.48 17.61 -3.61
CA GLU A 131 5.26 16.79 -3.56
C GLU A 131 5.54 15.32 -3.89
N VAL A 132 5.03 14.40 -3.07
CA VAL A 132 5.29 12.97 -3.22
C VAL A 132 4.01 12.17 -3.05
N GLN A 133 3.78 11.24 -3.96
CA GLN A 133 2.68 10.28 -3.86
C GLN A 133 3.18 8.97 -3.23
N ARG A 134 4.34 8.49 -3.70
CA ARG A 134 4.93 7.23 -3.26
C ARG A 134 6.44 7.37 -3.16
N PHE A 135 7.02 6.77 -2.14
CA PHE A 135 8.47 6.64 -2.01
C PHE A 135 8.84 5.30 -1.39
N ALA A 136 10.05 4.83 -1.67
CA ALA A 136 10.62 3.61 -1.10
C ALA A 136 12.15 3.70 -1.09
N PHE A 137 12.76 3.27 0.02
CA PHE A 137 14.19 3.02 0.07
C PHE A 137 14.52 1.71 -0.64
N ARG A 138 15.72 1.65 -1.25
CA ARG A 138 16.34 0.39 -1.63
C ARG A 138 16.68 -0.41 -0.37
N ASP A 139 16.78 -1.73 -0.47
CA ASP A 139 16.98 -2.62 0.68
C ASP A 139 18.24 -2.38 1.50
N ASP A 140 19.27 -1.74 0.92
CA ASP A 140 20.47 -1.33 1.65
C ASP A 140 20.30 0.00 2.39
N GLY A 141 19.24 0.75 2.11
CA GLY A 141 18.94 2.06 2.67
C GLY A 141 19.70 3.23 2.05
N ILE A 142 20.52 2.99 1.01
CA ILE A 142 21.39 4.02 0.43
C ILE A 142 20.61 4.95 -0.51
N TRP A 143 19.75 4.38 -1.34
CA TRP A 143 18.95 5.12 -2.32
C TRP A 143 17.49 5.20 -1.93
N LEU A 144 16.89 6.35 -2.24
CA LEU A 144 15.47 6.62 -2.10
C LEU A 144 14.87 6.91 -3.48
N ALA A 145 13.85 6.15 -3.85
CA ALA A 145 13.00 6.45 -4.98
C ALA A 145 11.76 7.20 -4.48
N ALA A 146 11.44 8.35 -5.06
CA ALA A 146 10.30 9.17 -4.72
C ALA A 146 9.59 9.66 -5.98
N ARG A 147 8.35 9.23 -6.17
CA ARG A 147 7.50 9.60 -7.29
C ARG A 147 6.46 10.61 -6.84
N GLY A 148 6.36 11.71 -7.57
CA GLY A 148 5.33 12.72 -7.39
C GLY A 148 3.96 12.27 -7.92
N TYR A 149 3.08 13.25 -8.09
CA TYR A 149 1.78 13.08 -8.72
C TYR A 149 1.89 13.38 -10.22
N ALA A 150 1.09 12.70 -11.03
CA ALA A 150 0.98 13.05 -12.44
C ALA A 150 0.41 14.48 -12.58
N SER A 151 0.92 15.23 -13.55
CA SER A 151 0.32 16.52 -13.91
C SER A 151 -0.99 16.26 -14.65
N ALA A 152 -1.91 17.23 -14.65
CA ALA A 152 -3.18 17.09 -15.37
C ALA A 152 -2.99 16.76 -16.87
N ASP A 153 -1.88 17.23 -17.44
CA ASP A 153 -1.54 17.05 -18.86
C ASP A 153 -0.68 15.79 -19.14
N THR A 154 -0.29 15.04 -18.12
CA THR A 154 0.59 13.87 -18.27
C THR A 154 -0.07 12.61 -17.72
N LEU A 155 0.22 11.48 -18.36
CA LEU A 155 -0.24 10.18 -17.89
C LEU A 155 0.72 9.57 -16.85
N GLY A 156 1.99 9.98 -16.83
CA GLY A 156 2.96 9.60 -15.80
C GLY A 156 3.38 10.76 -14.92
N ALA A 157 4.05 10.45 -13.81
CA ALA A 157 4.62 11.42 -12.88
C ALA A 157 6.16 11.40 -12.94
N ASP A 158 6.80 12.40 -12.34
CA ASP A 158 8.24 12.41 -12.18
C ASP A 158 8.68 11.51 -11.03
N LEU A 159 9.68 10.68 -11.28
CA LEU A 159 10.39 9.85 -10.31
C LEU A 159 11.78 10.44 -10.06
N VAL A 160 12.05 10.78 -8.80
CA VAL A 160 13.38 11.17 -8.32
C VAL A 160 14.01 9.97 -7.63
N ILE A 161 15.21 9.60 -8.06
CA ILE A 161 16.04 8.58 -7.42
C ILE A 161 17.23 9.32 -6.83
N MET A 162 17.36 9.32 -5.50
CA MET A 162 18.33 10.14 -4.80
C MET A 162 19.09 9.36 -3.72
N ASN A 163 20.33 9.76 -3.50
CA ASN A 163 21.12 9.33 -2.36
C ASN A 163 21.10 10.46 -1.31
N PRO A 164 20.35 10.32 -0.20
CA PRO A 164 20.22 11.40 0.79
C PRO A 164 21.53 11.76 1.48
N SER A 165 22.48 10.82 1.54
CA SER A 165 23.79 11.04 2.19
C SER A 165 24.76 11.86 1.32
N THR A 166 24.72 11.69 0.00
CA THR A 166 25.61 12.41 -0.93
C THR A 166 24.95 13.61 -1.60
N GLY A 167 23.62 13.64 -1.66
CA GLY A 167 22.84 14.63 -2.41
C GLY A 167 22.77 14.35 -3.92
N GLU A 168 23.25 13.20 -4.36
CA GLU A 168 23.16 12.77 -5.75
C GLU A 168 21.71 12.44 -6.12
N GLN A 169 21.30 12.82 -7.33
CA GLN A 169 19.92 12.64 -7.77
C GLN A 169 19.83 12.43 -9.29
N THR A 170 18.94 11.54 -9.70
CA THR A 170 18.51 11.34 -11.08
C THR A 170 16.99 11.50 -11.18
N LEU A 171 16.52 12.17 -12.23
CA LEU A 171 15.10 12.36 -12.52
C LEU A 171 14.70 11.51 -13.73
N ILE A 172 13.64 10.71 -13.58
CA ILE A 172 12.98 9.99 -14.68
C ILE A 172 11.55 10.52 -14.79
N GLY A 173 11.21 11.10 -15.94
CA GLY A 173 9.86 11.62 -16.18
C GLY A 173 8.91 10.55 -16.73
N ASN A 174 7.61 10.84 -16.68
CA ASN A 174 6.54 9.99 -17.23
C ASN A 174 6.47 8.58 -16.62
N VAL A 175 6.92 8.38 -15.39
CA VAL A 175 6.84 7.09 -14.71
C VAL A 175 5.39 6.81 -14.32
N ASP A 176 4.92 5.57 -14.42
CA ASP A 176 3.59 5.13 -13.94
C ASP A 176 3.64 4.17 -12.73
N GLU A 177 4.60 3.26 -12.72
CA GLU A 177 4.91 2.42 -11.57
C GLU A 177 6.43 2.31 -11.39
N PHE A 178 6.90 2.07 -10.16
CA PHE A 178 8.30 1.73 -9.89
C PHE A 178 8.41 0.71 -8.77
N VAL A 179 9.45 -0.12 -8.84
CA VAL A 179 9.78 -1.12 -7.81
C VAL A 179 11.29 -1.38 -7.74
N TRP A 180 11.85 -1.36 -6.53
CA TRP A 180 13.24 -1.76 -6.28
C TRP A 180 13.38 -3.28 -6.39
N GLN A 181 14.51 -3.72 -6.94
CA GLN A 181 14.89 -5.13 -6.93
C GLN A 181 15.20 -5.58 -5.50
N ASP A 182 14.63 -6.72 -5.08
CA ASP A 182 14.92 -7.31 -3.77
C ASP A 182 16.39 -7.73 -3.68
N LYS A 183 17.08 -7.18 -2.68
CA LYS A 183 18.54 -7.32 -2.43
C LYS A 183 19.41 -7.04 -3.65
N GLY A 184 18.90 -6.23 -4.57
CA GLY A 184 19.56 -5.89 -5.83
C GLY A 184 19.96 -4.42 -5.92
N GLU A 185 20.55 -4.06 -7.06
CA GLU A 185 21.01 -2.70 -7.35
C GLU A 185 19.99 -1.94 -8.22
N LEU A 186 19.10 -2.66 -8.90
CA LEU A 186 18.24 -2.11 -9.94
C LEU A 186 16.91 -1.58 -9.40
N ILE A 187 16.36 -0.60 -10.10
CA ILE A 187 14.95 -0.21 -10.01
C ILE A 187 14.28 -0.39 -11.37
N ALA A 188 13.13 -1.06 -11.38
CA ALA A 188 12.26 -1.15 -12.55
C ALA A 188 11.23 -0.02 -12.49
N ALA A 189 10.88 0.52 -13.65
CA ALA A 189 9.81 1.51 -13.80
C ALA A 189 9.06 1.32 -15.12
N THR A 190 7.76 1.60 -15.11
CA THR A 190 6.96 1.72 -16.34
C THR A 190 6.86 3.19 -16.74
N LEU A 191 6.94 3.48 -18.03
CA LEU A 191 6.82 4.81 -18.59
C LEU A 191 5.53 4.90 -19.40
N ARG A 192 4.73 5.94 -19.14
CA ARG A 192 3.48 6.21 -19.83
C ARG A 192 3.51 7.58 -20.51
N THR A 193 3.47 7.58 -21.84
CA THR A 193 3.60 8.81 -22.63
C THR A 193 2.22 9.40 -22.96
N SER A 194 2.13 10.72 -23.12
CA SER A 194 0.87 11.38 -23.49
C SER A 194 0.43 11.12 -24.93
N TRP A 195 1.31 10.57 -25.79
CA TRP A 195 0.96 10.18 -27.15
C TRP A 195 0.27 8.82 -27.22
N GLY A 196 0.14 8.11 -26.10
CA GLY A 196 -0.40 6.74 -26.02
C GLY A 196 0.58 5.69 -26.53
N ASN A 197 1.33 6.02 -27.60
CA ASN A 197 2.36 5.19 -28.18
C ASN A 197 3.71 5.29 -27.46
N SER A 198 4.52 4.24 -27.55
CA SER A 198 5.88 4.16 -26.96
C SER A 198 5.92 4.12 -25.42
N ASN A 199 4.87 3.60 -24.79
CA ASN A 199 4.97 3.20 -23.38
C ASN A 199 6.04 2.12 -23.25
N SER A 200 6.75 2.12 -22.13
CA SER A 200 7.97 1.30 -22.03
C SER A 200 8.20 0.78 -20.61
N VAL A 201 8.80 -0.39 -20.51
CA VAL A 201 9.40 -0.87 -19.26
C VAL A 201 10.87 -0.52 -19.28
N VAL A 202 11.36 0.14 -18.23
CA VAL A 202 12.77 0.52 -18.10
C VAL A 202 13.33 0.01 -16.79
N ILE A 203 14.64 -0.24 -16.78
CA ILE A 203 15.41 -0.49 -15.58
C ILE A 203 16.52 0.55 -15.47
N PHE A 204 16.76 1.00 -14.25
CA PHE A 204 17.80 1.97 -13.93
C PHE A 204 18.73 1.41 -12.86
N ASP A 205 20.02 1.63 -13.06
CA ASP A 205 21.07 1.38 -12.10
C ASP A 205 21.58 2.75 -11.60
N PRO A 206 21.33 3.11 -10.33
CA PRO A 206 21.73 4.41 -9.80
C PRO A 206 23.24 4.52 -9.57
N GLU A 207 23.98 3.43 -9.36
CA GLU A 207 25.43 3.44 -9.26
C GLU A 207 26.12 3.62 -10.61
N ALA A 208 25.61 2.94 -11.64
CA ALA A 208 26.14 3.04 -12.99
C ALA A 208 25.54 4.20 -13.80
N GLU A 209 24.57 4.93 -13.24
CA GLU A 209 23.75 5.96 -13.89
C GLU A 209 23.22 5.51 -15.26
N THR A 210 22.87 4.23 -15.38
CA THR A 210 22.53 3.60 -16.66
C THR A 210 21.05 3.26 -16.70
N LEU A 211 20.33 3.85 -17.66
CA LEU A 211 18.93 3.55 -17.97
C LEU A 211 18.85 2.64 -19.20
N ARG A 212 18.15 1.50 -19.08
CA ARG A 212 17.91 0.57 -20.19
C ARG A 212 16.42 0.32 -20.38
N THR A 213 15.96 0.34 -21.62
CA THR A 213 14.60 -0.08 -21.99
C THR A 213 14.56 -1.59 -22.20
N LEU A 214 13.60 -2.26 -21.57
CA LEU A 214 13.38 -3.71 -21.68
C LEU A 214 12.32 -4.06 -22.75
N ASP A 215 11.17 -3.38 -22.74
CA ASP A 215 10.13 -3.51 -23.77
C ASP A 215 9.51 -2.14 -24.06
N SER A 216 9.01 -1.96 -25.28
CA SER A 216 8.33 -0.73 -25.69
C SER A 216 7.25 -1.00 -26.74
N HIS A 217 6.01 -0.66 -26.42
CA HIS A 217 4.83 -0.91 -27.26
C HIS A 217 3.76 0.17 -27.04
N ASP A 218 2.76 0.19 -27.93
CA ASP A 218 1.53 0.96 -27.78
C ASP A 218 0.54 0.17 -26.88
N ALA A 219 0.91 0.03 -25.61
CA ALA A 219 0.17 -0.73 -24.60
C ALA A 219 0.44 -0.16 -23.21
N HIS A 220 -0.47 -0.35 -22.26
CA HIS A 220 -0.24 0.01 -20.86
C HIS A 220 0.58 -1.09 -20.17
N TYR A 221 1.54 -0.71 -19.33
CA TYR A 221 2.30 -1.66 -18.50
C TYR A 221 1.97 -1.44 -17.03
N SER A 222 1.67 -2.52 -16.32
CA SER A 222 1.30 -2.52 -14.91
C SER A 222 1.82 -3.77 -14.19
N ALA A 223 1.61 -3.82 -12.86
CA ALA A 223 1.95 -4.94 -12.01
C ALA A 223 3.44 -5.33 -12.05
N LEU A 224 4.34 -4.34 -11.94
CA LEU A 224 5.77 -4.61 -11.83
C LEU A 224 6.08 -5.41 -10.57
N SER A 225 6.72 -6.57 -10.73
CA SER A 225 7.10 -7.43 -9.60
C SER A 225 8.43 -8.13 -9.84
N TRP A 226 9.31 -8.08 -8.84
CA TRP A 226 10.56 -8.83 -8.82
C TRP A 226 10.38 -10.13 -8.06
N GLN A 227 11.08 -11.18 -8.50
CA GLN A 227 11.21 -12.37 -7.67
C GLN A 227 12.27 -12.15 -6.58
N ASP A 228 11.99 -12.67 -5.38
CA ASP A 228 12.85 -12.54 -4.19
C ASP A 228 14.30 -12.96 -4.46
N GLU A 229 15.25 -12.09 -4.11
CA GLU A 229 16.70 -12.28 -4.26
C GLU A 229 17.18 -12.61 -5.69
N SER A 230 16.47 -12.19 -6.75
CA SER A 230 16.91 -12.39 -8.13
C SER A 230 16.71 -11.19 -9.05
N ALA A 231 17.20 -11.35 -10.29
CA ALA A 231 17.02 -10.40 -11.39
C ALA A 231 15.85 -10.80 -12.32
N GLN A 232 14.95 -11.66 -11.85
CA GLN A 232 13.75 -12.04 -12.58
C GLN A 232 12.66 -10.99 -12.35
N LEU A 233 12.09 -10.48 -13.44
CA LEU A 233 11.08 -9.41 -13.43
C LEU A 233 9.84 -9.88 -14.19
N GLY A 234 8.68 -9.73 -13.56
CA GLY A 234 7.36 -9.91 -14.15
C GLY A 234 6.68 -8.56 -14.37
N VAL A 235 6.06 -8.40 -15.54
CA VAL A 235 5.29 -7.19 -15.90
C VAL A 235 4.07 -7.58 -16.70
N MET A 236 2.93 -6.94 -16.44
CA MET A 236 1.73 -7.08 -17.27
C MET A 236 1.70 -6.03 -18.38
N ARG A 237 1.31 -6.42 -19.59
CA ARG A 237 1.11 -5.54 -20.74
C ARG A 237 -0.32 -5.65 -21.24
N SER A 238 -1.03 -4.53 -21.32
CA SER A 238 -2.43 -4.52 -21.74
C SER A 238 -2.61 -4.93 -23.21
N VAL A 239 -3.71 -5.62 -23.46
CA VAL A 239 -4.15 -6.11 -24.77
C VAL A 239 -5.64 -5.83 -24.88
N GLU A 240 -6.01 -4.95 -25.80
CA GLU A 240 -7.39 -4.61 -26.10
C GLU A 240 -8.03 -5.68 -27.01
N LEU A 241 -9.30 -6.02 -26.77
CA LEU A 241 -10.09 -6.88 -27.65
C LEU A 241 -11.43 -6.22 -27.96
N GLU A 242 -11.71 -6.01 -29.25
CA GLU A 242 -12.99 -5.45 -29.69
C GLU A 242 -14.18 -6.30 -29.23
N GLY A 243 -15.24 -5.65 -28.76
CA GLY A 243 -16.48 -6.30 -28.30
C GLY A 243 -16.44 -6.80 -26.86
N ARG A 244 -15.40 -6.47 -26.09
CA ARG A 244 -15.31 -6.75 -24.66
C ARG A 244 -15.07 -5.48 -23.85
N GLU A 245 -15.58 -5.46 -22.62
CA GLU A 245 -15.42 -4.31 -21.73
C GLU A 245 -14.08 -4.38 -21.00
N GLY A 246 -13.16 -3.48 -21.36
CA GLY A 246 -11.83 -3.34 -20.77
C GLY A 246 -10.81 -4.39 -21.20
N ASP A 247 -9.55 -4.08 -20.93
CA ASP A 247 -8.39 -4.80 -21.47
C ASP A 247 -8.16 -6.14 -20.76
N THR A 248 -7.50 -7.05 -21.46
CA THR A 248 -6.79 -8.18 -20.84
C THR A 248 -5.28 -7.89 -20.81
N HIS A 249 -4.47 -8.77 -20.22
CA HIS A 249 -3.06 -8.52 -20.01
C HIS A 249 -2.21 -9.73 -20.41
N ASP A 250 -1.19 -9.52 -21.24
CA ASP A 250 -0.10 -10.48 -21.40
C ASP A 250 0.87 -10.35 -20.21
N VAL A 251 1.44 -11.46 -19.75
CA VAL A 251 2.52 -11.43 -18.74
C VAL A 251 3.86 -11.59 -19.42
N LEU A 252 4.70 -10.57 -19.28
CA LEU A 252 6.09 -10.54 -19.70
C LEU A 252 6.98 -10.97 -18.53
N LEU A 253 7.79 -11.99 -18.75
CA LEU A 253 8.72 -12.53 -17.76
C LEU A 253 10.14 -12.51 -18.30
N TRP A 254 10.97 -11.65 -17.72
CA TRP A 254 12.42 -11.71 -17.91
C TRP A 254 13.00 -12.64 -16.86
N GLU A 255 13.54 -13.81 -17.26
CA GLU A 255 14.24 -14.71 -16.34
C GLU A 255 15.49 -14.05 -15.72
N ASP A 256 16.13 -13.15 -16.47
CA ASP A 256 17.22 -12.29 -15.99
C ASP A 256 17.29 -11.03 -16.85
N VAL A 257 16.97 -9.87 -16.28
CA VAL A 257 16.99 -8.56 -16.98
C VAL A 257 18.41 -8.11 -17.40
N ASN A 258 19.46 -8.73 -16.89
CA ASN A 258 20.85 -8.43 -17.25
C ASN A 258 21.34 -9.25 -18.44
N SER A 259 20.64 -10.35 -18.77
CA SER A 259 21.02 -11.23 -19.87
C SER A 259 20.87 -10.58 -21.26
N GLY A 260 20.01 -9.56 -21.38
CA GLY A 260 19.64 -8.94 -22.64
C GLY A 260 18.77 -9.83 -23.55
N LEU A 261 18.22 -10.93 -23.02
CA LEU A 261 17.27 -11.78 -23.72
C LEU A 261 15.87 -11.17 -23.69
N ASP A 262 15.10 -11.44 -24.74
CA ASP A 262 13.69 -11.09 -24.81
C ASP A 262 12.89 -11.83 -23.72
N PRO A 263 11.80 -11.23 -23.19
CA PRO A 263 10.98 -11.86 -22.17
C PRO A 263 10.25 -13.08 -22.73
N ARG A 264 9.95 -14.04 -21.86
CA ARG A 264 8.88 -15.00 -22.12
C ARG A 264 7.54 -14.29 -22.01
N VAL A 265 6.62 -14.59 -22.91
CA VAL A 265 5.30 -13.95 -22.95
C VAL A 265 4.23 -15.01 -22.75
N LEU A 266 3.48 -14.90 -21.66
CA LEU A 266 2.21 -15.59 -21.51
C LEU A 266 1.13 -14.72 -22.16
N ALA A 267 0.71 -15.10 -23.37
CA ALA A 267 -0.34 -14.40 -24.09
C ALA A 267 -1.71 -14.64 -23.43
N ALA A 268 -2.48 -13.60 -23.15
CA ALA A 268 -3.83 -13.79 -22.60
C ALA A 268 -4.84 -14.29 -23.66
N LEU A 269 -4.58 -14.04 -24.93
CA LEU A 269 -5.48 -14.38 -26.03
C LEU A 269 -5.00 -15.59 -26.83
N GLY A 270 -5.94 -16.41 -27.28
CA GLY A 270 -5.68 -17.53 -28.20
C GLY A 270 -5.08 -18.78 -27.54
N ARG A 271 -5.19 -18.90 -26.22
CA ARG A 271 -4.81 -20.10 -25.48
C ARG A 271 -6.03 -20.94 -25.10
N ASP A 272 -5.83 -22.26 -25.05
CA ASP A 272 -6.89 -23.22 -24.69
C ASP A 272 -7.08 -23.34 -23.16
N ASP A 273 -6.08 -22.98 -22.36
CA ASP A 273 -6.07 -23.03 -20.90
C ASP A 273 -6.69 -21.79 -20.24
N ILE A 274 -6.99 -20.75 -21.02
CA ILE A 274 -7.73 -19.56 -20.58
C ILE A 274 -9.10 -19.57 -21.27
N PRO A 275 -10.20 -19.83 -20.54
CA PRO A 275 -11.54 -19.72 -21.07
C PRO A 275 -11.83 -18.32 -21.63
N GLU A 276 -12.52 -18.21 -22.78
CA GLU A 276 -12.90 -16.92 -23.37
C GLU A 276 -13.83 -16.06 -22.49
N SER A 277 -14.43 -16.67 -21.46
CA SER A 277 -15.21 -15.95 -20.45
C SER A 277 -14.34 -15.23 -19.42
N LEU A 278 -13.03 -15.51 -19.39
CA LEU A 278 -12.08 -14.93 -18.44
C LEU A 278 -11.10 -14.00 -19.15
N ARG A 279 -10.62 -13.00 -18.42
CA ARG A 279 -9.50 -12.13 -18.77
C ARG A 279 -8.47 -12.12 -17.66
N MET A 280 -7.21 -11.94 -18.03
CA MET A 280 -6.14 -11.63 -17.08
C MET A 280 -6.20 -10.16 -16.66
N THR A 281 -6.07 -9.90 -15.36
CA THR A 281 -6.16 -8.56 -14.76
C THR A 281 -4.97 -8.28 -13.86
N ASP A 282 -4.57 -7.02 -13.78
CA ASP A 282 -3.49 -6.52 -12.94
C ASP A 282 -3.86 -6.33 -11.46
N TYR A 283 -5.14 -6.51 -11.09
CA TYR A 283 -5.62 -6.30 -9.72
C TYR A 283 -4.94 -7.16 -8.65
N ALA A 284 -4.60 -8.40 -9.00
CA ALA A 284 -3.87 -9.31 -8.09
C ALA A 284 -2.36 -9.05 -8.10
N GLY A 285 -1.85 -8.27 -9.07
CA GLY A 285 -0.43 -8.18 -9.35
C GLY A 285 0.16 -9.48 -9.90
N ILE A 286 1.48 -9.55 -9.85
CA ILE A 286 2.28 -10.74 -10.16
C ILE A 286 2.99 -11.18 -8.88
N ASP A 287 2.86 -12.45 -8.53
CA ASP A 287 3.63 -13.07 -7.44
C ASP A 287 4.43 -14.28 -7.95
N PHE A 288 5.48 -14.64 -7.24
CA PHE A 288 6.40 -15.70 -7.63
C PHE A 288 6.44 -16.81 -6.59
N ASP A 289 6.69 -18.03 -7.03
CA ASP A 289 7.14 -19.06 -6.10
C ASP A 289 8.59 -18.79 -5.64
N ALA A 290 9.02 -19.48 -4.59
CA ALA A 290 10.36 -19.31 -4.03
C ALA A 290 11.50 -19.61 -5.03
N THR A 291 11.22 -20.31 -6.14
CA THR A 291 12.22 -20.63 -7.17
C THR A 291 12.12 -19.77 -8.43
N GLY A 292 11.06 -18.98 -8.59
CA GLY A 292 10.77 -18.23 -9.83
C GLY A 292 10.37 -19.10 -11.03
N ALA A 293 10.06 -20.38 -10.80
CA ALA A 293 9.62 -21.32 -11.84
C ALA A 293 8.10 -21.27 -12.07
N THR A 294 7.34 -20.82 -11.10
CA THR A 294 5.89 -20.61 -11.17
C THR A 294 5.56 -19.17 -10.86
N VAL A 295 4.75 -18.57 -11.75
CA VAL A 295 4.27 -17.20 -11.62
C VAL A 295 2.78 -17.23 -11.35
N PHE A 296 2.33 -16.50 -10.35
CA PHE A 296 0.93 -16.40 -9.98
C PHE A 296 0.31 -15.13 -10.53
N VAL A 297 -0.87 -15.26 -11.14
CA VAL A 297 -1.59 -14.17 -11.80
C VAL A 297 -3.09 -14.25 -11.50
N GLY A 298 -3.79 -13.12 -11.63
CA GLY A 298 -5.23 -13.03 -11.41
C GLY A 298 -6.03 -13.09 -12.70
N LEU A 299 -7.04 -13.97 -12.73
CA LEU A 299 -8.06 -14.06 -13.79
C LEU A 299 -9.42 -13.57 -13.29
N ARG A 300 -10.25 -13.02 -14.16
CA ARG A 300 -11.60 -12.58 -13.82
C ARG A 300 -12.55 -12.74 -14.99
N ASP A 301 -13.85 -12.86 -14.71
CA ASP A 301 -14.89 -12.79 -15.73
C ASP A 301 -14.74 -11.55 -16.63
N TRP A 302 -14.89 -11.77 -17.93
CA TRP A 302 -14.77 -10.77 -18.97
C TRP A 302 -16.12 -10.49 -19.60
N THR A 303 -16.68 -9.33 -19.29
CA THR A 303 -17.98 -8.91 -19.82
C THR A 303 -17.90 -8.69 -21.33
N ALA A 304 -18.81 -9.35 -22.07
CA ALA A 304 -19.02 -9.06 -23.48
C ALA A 304 -19.91 -7.84 -23.64
N ILE A 305 -19.52 -6.92 -24.51
CA ILE A 305 -20.36 -5.77 -24.86
C ILE A 305 -21.40 -6.30 -25.86
N GLU A 306 -22.65 -6.44 -25.41
CA GLU A 306 -23.73 -6.82 -26.32
C GLU A 306 -24.03 -5.65 -27.28
N ALA A 307 -24.19 -5.95 -28.57
CA ALA A 307 -24.34 -4.96 -29.65
C ALA A 307 -25.57 -4.03 -29.52
N ASN A 308 -26.46 -4.23 -28.54
CA ASN A 308 -27.60 -3.34 -28.27
C ASN A 308 -27.25 -2.15 -27.37
N ASP A 309 -26.16 -2.19 -26.61
CA ASP A 309 -25.78 -1.10 -25.71
C ASP A 309 -24.92 -0.01 -26.39
N ALA A 310 -24.46 -0.27 -27.63
CA ALA A 310 -23.69 0.68 -28.43
C ALA A 310 -24.53 1.80 -29.07
N GLU A 311 -25.86 1.78 -28.98
CA GLU A 311 -26.76 2.86 -29.44
C GLU A 311 -27.39 3.68 -28.29
N SER A 312 -26.84 3.64 -27.08
CA SER A 312 -27.27 4.51 -25.98
C SER A 312 -26.26 5.64 -25.72
N GLY A 313 -25.76 6.24 -26.81
CA GLY A 313 -24.93 7.44 -26.78
C GLY A 313 -25.77 8.70 -27.03
N ASP A 314 -26.08 9.38 -25.93
CA ASP A 314 -26.36 10.83 -25.80
C ASP A 314 -27.81 11.34 -26.00
N SER A 315 -28.48 11.65 -24.89
CA SER A 315 -29.23 12.91 -24.71
C SER A 315 -29.51 13.21 -23.23
N ILE A 316 -29.04 14.37 -22.80
CA ILE A 316 -29.24 15.02 -21.49
C ILE A 316 -30.67 15.56 -21.32
N GLU A 317 -31.07 15.72 -20.05
CA GLU A 317 -32.17 16.53 -19.48
C GLU A 317 -33.61 16.01 -19.58
N ASP A 318 -34.05 15.32 -18.52
CA ASP A 318 -35.37 15.59 -17.92
C ASP A 318 -35.22 15.72 -16.40
N GLU A 319 -35.47 16.93 -15.91
CA GLU A 319 -35.58 17.30 -14.51
C GLU A 319 -36.91 16.74 -13.95
N GLU A 320 -37.06 15.42 -13.88
CA GLU A 320 -38.09 14.78 -13.06
C GLU A 320 -37.45 14.35 -11.74
N ILE A 321 -37.92 14.97 -10.65
CA ILE A 321 -37.65 14.53 -9.29
C ILE A 321 -38.03 13.05 -9.22
N SER A 322 -37.03 12.16 -9.24
CA SER A 322 -37.23 10.73 -9.04
C SER A 322 -38.04 10.56 -7.74
N PRO A 323 -39.20 9.87 -7.76
CA PRO A 323 -39.85 9.49 -6.53
C PRO A 323 -38.81 8.72 -5.73
N ALA A 324 -38.59 9.11 -4.46
CA ALA A 324 -37.58 8.51 -3.60
C ALA A 324 -37.43 7.01 -3.88
N ASP A 325 -36.24 6.59 -4.31
CA ASP A 325 -35.91 5.19 -4.59
C ASP A 325 -36.01 4.38 -3.30
N VAL A 326 -37.24 4.01 -2.94
CA VAL A 326 -37.51 3.05 -1.89
C VAL A 326 -37.24 1.69 -2.50
N GLN A 327 -35.97 1.30 -2.49
CA GLN A 327 -35.53 -0.03 -2.89
C GLN A 327 -35.94 -1.02 -1.80
N VAL A 328 -36.90 -1.89 -2.15
CA VAL A 328 -37.50 -2.88 -1.26
C VAL A 328 -36.57 -4.10 -1.19
N TRP A 329 -36.05 -4.39 0.00
CA TRP A 329 -35.24 -5.57 0.31
C TRP A 329 -36.12 -6.84 0.31
N HIS A 330 -35.63 -7.95 -0.27
CA HIS A 330 -36.23 -9.26 -0.05
C HIS A 330 -35.45 -10.03 1.02
N TRP A 331 -36.14 -10.73 1.91
CA TRP A 331 -35.52 -11.46 3.02
C TRP A 331 -34.63 -12.65 2.60
N ASP A 332 -34.70 -13.03 1.31
CA ASP A 332 -33.91 -14.09 0.67
C ASP A 332 -32.69 -13.52 -0.09
N ASP A 333 -32.49 -12.19 -0.06
CA ASP A 333 -31.34 -11.55 -0.70
C ASP A 333 -30.06 -11.77 0.12
N ASP A 334 -28.98 -12.15 -0.57
CA ASP A 334 -27.79 -12.71 0.07
C ASP A 334 -26.90 -11.68 0.82
N GLN A 335 -27.05 -10.38 0.54
CA GLN A 335 -26.29 -9.28 1.18
C GLN A 335 -27.11 -7.98 1.28
N ILE A 336 -26.88 -7.18 2.32
CA ILE A 336 -27.55 -5.89 2.54
C ILE A 336 -27.00 -4.82 1.58
N LEU A 337 -27.85 -4.11 0.84
CA LEU A 337 -27.46 -3.21 -0.27
C LEU A 337 -26.41 -2.14 0.06
N ARG A 338 -26.44 -1.49 1.24
CA ARG A 338 -25.40 -0.50 1.62
C ARG A 338 -24.00 -1.10 1.77
N SER A 339 -23.91 -2.40 2.09
CA SER A 339 -22.64 -3.10 2.09
C SER A 339 -22.18 -3.51 0.69
N GLN A 340 -23.10 -3.59 -0.28
CA GLN A 340 -22.77 -3.85 -1.69
C GLN A 340 -22.10 -2.63 -2.32
N GLU A 341 -22.56 -1.40 -2.07
CA GLU A 341 -21.86 -0.19 -2.56
C GLU A 341 -20.45 -0.05 -1.96
N TYR A 342 -20.31 -0.25 -0.64
CA TYR A 342 -19.00 -0.14 0.03
C TYR A 342 -18.01 -1.25 -0.36
N ARG A 343 -18.52 -2.45 -0.70
CA ARG A 343 -17.68 -3.58 -1.14
C ARG A 343 -17.63 -3.75 -2.66
N ALA A 344 -18.40 -2.99 -3.44
CA ALA A 344 -18.47 -3.14 -4.89
C ALA A 344 -17.09 -3.00 -5.50
N GLU A 345 -16.29 -2.03 -5.05
CA GLU A 345 -14.91 -1.82 -5.50
C GLU A 345 -13.98 -2.98 -5.09
N GLN A 346 -14.16 -3.53 -3.88
CA GLN A 346 -13.34 -4.64 -3.41
C GLN A 346 -13.70 -5.97 -4.12
N ILE A 347 -14.99 -6.22 -4.34
CA ILE A 347 -15.52 -7.36 -5.08
C ILE A 347 -15.20 -7.21 -6.58
N SER A 348 -15.21 -6.00 -7.13
CA SER A 348 -14.83 -5.73 -8.52
C SER A 348 -13.35 -5.98 -8.80
N ARG A 349 -12.53 -6.07 -7.74
CA ARG A 349 -11.10 -6.39 -7.83
C ARG A 349 -10.75 -7.83 -7.44
N GLN A 350 -11.72 -8.65 -7.03
CA GLN A 350 -11.46 -10.07 -6.78
C GLN A 350 -11.13 -10.81 -8.09
N THR A 351 -10.21 -11.77 -8.00
CA THR A 351 -9.69 -12.55 -9.13
C THR A 351 -9.53 -14.01 -8.71
N PHE A 352 -9.63 -14.93 -9.67
CA PHE A 352 -9.19 -16.31 -9.53
C PHE A 352 -7.67 -16.35 -9.62
N LEU A 353 -7.03 -16.96 -8.62
CA LEU A 353 -5.59 -17.21 -8.69
C LEU A 353 -5.31 -18.29 -9.74
N ALA A 354 -4.38 -18.01 -10.64
CA ALA A 354 -3.85 -18.98 -11.59
C ALA A 354 -2.33 -19.08 -11.46
N ALA A 355 -1.81 -20.30 -11.61
CA ALA A 355 -0.39 -20.60 -11.58
C ALA A 355 0.11 -20.91 -12.99
N TRP A 356 1.08 -20.12 -13.47
CA TRP A 356 1.76 -20.33 -14.73
C TRP A 356 3.09 -21.05 -14.50
N HIS A 357 3.24 -22.25 -15.05
CA HIS A 357 4.48 -23.00 -15.05
C HIS A 357 5.35 -22.58 -16.22
N VAL A 358 6.34 -21.73 -15.96
CA VAL A 358 7.15 -21.03 -16.99
C VAL A 358 7.89 -21.99 -17.93
N ARG A 359 8.31 -23.16 -17.43
CA ARG A 359 9.05 -24.16 -18.22
C ARG A 359 8.18 -24.95 -19.18
N ASP A 360 6.97 -25.29 -18.73
CA ASP A 360 6.05 -26.14 -19.47
C ASP A 360 5.05 -25.31 -20.31
N ASP A 361 5.03 -23.99 -20.08
CA ASP A 361 4.10 -23.02 -20.66
C ASP A 361 2.63 -23.43 -20.47
N GLU A 362 2.30 -23.87 -19.25
CA GLU A 362 0.97 -24.31 -18.85
C GLU A 362 0.42 -23.42 -17.74
N LEU A 363 -0.82 -22.95 -17.89
CA LEU A 363 -1.54 -22.18 -16.88
C LEU A 363 -2.60 -23.06 -16.22
N VAL A 364 -2.59 -23.10 -14.89
CA VAL A 364 -3.56 -23.85 -14.08
C VAL A 364 -4.33 -22.87 -13.20
N ILE A 365 -5.66 -22.83 -13.35
CA ILE A 365 -6.53 -22.02 -12.49
C ILE A 365 -6.72 -22.75 -11.16
N LEU A 366 -6.35 -22.11 -10.05
CA LEU A 366 -6.36 -22.71 -8.71
C LEU A 366 -7.61 -22.35 -7.90
N GLY A 367 -8.25 -21.21 -8.20
CA GLY A 367 -9.48 -20.76 -7.55
C GLY A 367 -10.74 -21.28 -8.24
N GLU A 368 -11.76 -21.64 -7.45
CA GLU A 368 -13.11 -21.98 -7.94
C GLU A 368 -14.12 -20.86 -7.63
N ASP A 369 -13.86 -20.02 -6.63
CA ASP A 369 -14.67 -18.86 -6.27
C ASP A 369 -13.81 -17.63 -5.98
N PHE A 370 -14.30 -16.44 -6.34
CA PHE A 370 -13.59 -15.16 -6.16
C PHE A 370 -13.31 -14.78 -4.69
N SER A 371 -14.00 -15.42 -3.73
CA SER A 371 -13.80 -15.19 -2.29
C SER A 371 -12.74 -16.09 -1.65
N GLU A 372 -12.16 -17.01 -2.43
CA GLU A 372 -11.12 -17.92 -1.99
C GLU A 372 -9.74 -17.24 -2.03
N GLU A 373 -9.13 -17.02 -0.86
CA GLU A 373 -7.76 -16.55 -0.76
C GLU A 373 -6.81 -17.75 -0.65
N VAL A 374 -5.94 -17.95 -1.63
CA VAL A 374 -5.00 -19.06 -1.64
C VAL A 374 -3.72 -18.67 -0.91
N GLU A 375 -3.48 -19.26 0.26
CA GLU A 375 -2.21 -19.08 0.99
C GLU A 375 -1.20 -20.12 0.50
N ILE A 376 -0.15 -19.67 -0.20
CA ILE A 376 0.92 -20.53 -0.69
C ILE A 376 1.83 -20.92 0.47
N VAL A 377 2.11 -22.22 0.64
CA VAL A 377 2.98 -22.68 1.72
C VAL A 377 4.44 -22.72 1.28
N ALA A 378 5.35 -22.40 2.22
CA ALA A 378 6.78 -22.13 2.00
C ALA A 378 7.56 -23.15 1.14
N ASP A 379 7.11 -24.40 1.04
CA ASP A 379 7.74 -25.41 0.19
C ASP A 379 7.38 -25.26 -1.30
N GLY A 380 6.50 -24.32 -1.67
CA GLY A 380 6.16 -23.98 -3.07
C GLY A 380 5.42 -25.07 -3.85
N LYS A 381 4.94 -26.12 -3.17
CA LYS A 381 4.30 -27.29 -3.81
C LYS A 381 2.79 -27.35 -3.62
N TRP A 382 2.28 -26.71 -2.57
CA TRP A 382 0.87 -26.78 -2.20
C TRP A 382 0.43 -25.44 -1.62
N GLY A 383 -0.78 -25.03 -1.99
CA GLY A 383 -1.51 -23.93 -1.38
C GLY A 383 -2.58 -24.44 -0.42
N ILE A 384 -3.04 -23.56 0.46
CA ILE A 384 -4.18 -23.79 1.34
C ILE A 384 -5.26 -22.80 0.94
N VAL A 385 -6.48 -23.31 0.72
CA VAL A 385 -7.62 -22.51 0.29
C VAL A 385 -8.79 -22.72 1.23
N PRO A 386 -9.37 -21.66 1.81
CA PRO A 386 -10.63 -21.74 2.52
C PRO A 386 -11.80 -21.62 1.55
N ASP A 387 -12.69 -22.60 1.55
CA ASP A 387 -14.01 -22.53 0.91
C ASP A 387 -15.06 -22.15 1.96
N TYR A 388 -15.69 -21.00 1.72
CA TYR A 388 -16.75 -20.46 2.56
C TYR A 388 -18.15 -20.76 2.01
N THR A 389 -18.26 -21.30 0.79
CA THR A 389 -19.52 -21.51 0.05
C THR A 389 -20.55 -22.30 0.85
N PRO A 390 -20.19 -23.43 1.51
CA PRO A 390 -21.15 -24.21 2.31
C PRO A 390 -21.71 -23.45 3.53
N TYR A 391 -20.99 -22.44 4.02
CA TYR A 391 -21.27 -21.76 5.29
C TYR A 391 -21.75 -20.31 5.12
N ARG A 392 -21.97 -19.83 3.89
CA ARG A 392 -22.35 -18.42 3.60
C ARG A 392 -23.51 -17.91 4.44
N PHE A 393 -24.55 -18.74 4.67
CA PHE A 393 -25.70 -18.38 5.50
C PHE A 393 -25.35 -18.25 6.99
N GLN A 394 -24.56 -19.17 7.53
CA GLN A 394 -24.18 -19.20 8.95
C GLN A 394 -23.22 -18.06 9.30
N ARG A 395 -22.33 -17.69 8.36
CA ARG A 395 -21.42 -16.54 8.50
C ARG A 395 -22.15 -15.20 8.63
N ARG A 396 -23.41 -15.07 8.16
CA ARG A 396 -24.23 -13.86 8.38
C ARG A 396 -24.54 -13.61 9.86
N PHE A 397 -24.49 -14.65 10.69
CA PHE A 397 -24.75 -14.58 12.12
C PHE A 397 -23.48 -14.59 12.98
N GLY A 398 -22.30 -14.41 12.35
CA GLY A 398 -21.01 -14.31 13.03
C GLY A 398 -20.27 -15.64 13.22
N ASP A 399 -20.74 -16.74 12.61
CA ASP A 399 -19.95 -17.97 12.54
C ASP A 399 -18.76 -17.79 11.58
N GLY A 400 -17.59 -18.30 11.94
CA GLY A 400 -16.35 -18.20 11.16
C GLY A 400 -16.05 -19.44 10.32
N ALA A 401 -16.94 -20.45 10.32
CA ALA A 401 -16.73 -21.74 9.69
C ALA A 401 -16.30 -21.64 8.21
N ALA A 402 -15.37 -22.51 7.83
CA ALA A 402 -14.86 -22.72 6.48
C ALA A 402 -14.38 -24.16 6.31
N ASP A 403 -14.51 -24.69 5.09
CA ASP A 403 -13.82 -25.92 4.69
C ASP A 403 -12.45 -25.56 4.15
N TRP A 404 -11.41 -26.23 4.61
CA TRP A 404 -10.03 -25.97 4.20
C TRP A 404 -9.56 -27.05 3.25
N TYR A 405 -9.12 -26.65 2.06
CA TYR A 405 -8.57 -27.52 1.03
C TYR A 405 -7.07 -27.29 0.87
N ARG A 406 -6.33 -28.37 0.62
CA ARG A 406 -4.98 -28.32 0.09
C ARG A 406 -5.08 -28.36 -1.43
N VAL A 407 -4.47 -27.41 -2.11
CA VAL A 407 -4.42 -27.36 -3.58
C VAL A 407 -3.00 -27.69 -4.02
N ASP A 408 -2.85 -28.67 -4.89
CA ASP A 408 -1.57 -28.92 -5.57
C ASP A 408 -1.33 -27.83 -6.62
N LEU A 409 -0.20 -27.13 -6.53
CA LEU A 409 0.09 -25.99 -7.40
C LEU A 409 0.45 -26.42 -8.82
N GLN A 410 0.78 -27.71 -9.06
CA GLN A 410 1.08 -28.23 -10.39
C GLN A 410 -0.15 -28.71 -11.16
N THR A 411 -1.15 -29.23 -10.44
CA THR A 411 -2.31 -29.88 -11.07
C THR A 411 -3.63 -29.17 -10.77
N GLY A 412 -3.65 -28.25 -9.80
CA GLY A 412 -4.87 -27.65 -9.28
C GLY A 412 -5.73 -28.63 -8.46
N GLU A 413 -5.26 -29.86 -8.21
CA GLU A 413 -6.07 -30.87 -7.52
C GLU A 413 -6.28 -30.51 -6.04
N ARG A 414 -7.55 -30.48 -5.62
CA ARG A 414 -7.97 -30.12 -4.26
C ARG A 414 -8.15 -31.36 -3.39
N THR A 415 -7.49 -31.39 -2.23
CA THR A 415 -7.69 -32.38 -1.18
C THR A 415 -8.26 -31.71 0.06
N LEU A 416 -9.46 -32.11 0.52
CA LEU A 416 -10.03 -31.60 1.77
C LEU A 416 -9.12 -31.92 2.97
N LEU A 417 -8.70 -30.91 3.71
CA LEU A 417 -7.89 -31.04 4.92
C LEU A 417 -8.77 -31.11 6.17
N ALA A 418 -9.71 -30.18 6.29
CA ALA A 418 -10.58 -30.08 7.45
C ALA A 418 -11.89 -29.39 7.06
N ALA A 419 -13.02 -29.93 7.53
CA ALA A 419 -14.33 -29.34 7.32
C ALA A 419 -14.82 -28.60 8.57
N GLU A 420 -15.67 -27.58 8.38
CA GLU A 420 -16.35 -26.84 9.45
C GLU A 420 -15.40 -26.21 10.49
N VAL A 421 -14.28 -25.63 10.05
CA VAL A 421 -13.28 -25.06 10.96
C VAL A 421 -13.62 -23.60 11.27
N GLN A 422 -13.89 -23.30 12.54
CA GLN A 422 -14.28 -21.95 13.01
C GLN A 422 -13.11 -20.96 13.20
N PHE A 423 -11.87 -21.45 13.26
CA PHE A 423 -10.66 -20.64 13.45
C PHE A 423 -9.68 -20.89 12.30
N GLY A 424 -9.17 -19.81 11.68
CA GLY A 424 -8.31 -19.92 10.50
C GLY A 424 -7.03 -20.71 10.75
N PHE A 425 -6.60 -21.47 9.74
CA PHE A 425 -5.24 -21.98 9.67
C PHE A 425 -4.29 -20.82 9.35
N ARG A 426 -3.10 -20.82 9.96
CA ARG A 426 -1.98 -19.96 9.55
C ARG A 426 -0.79 -20.85 9.28
N SER A 427 -0.16 -20.72 8.12
CA SER A 427 1.14 -21.32 7.91
C SER A 427 2.20 -20.47 8.64
N TRP A 428 3.10 -21.12 9.39
CA TRP A 428 4.23 -20.42 10.01
C TRP A 428 5.37 -20.30 9.00
N ARG A 429 5.62 -19.10 8.45
CA ARG A 429 6.91 -18.78 7.83
C ARG A 429 7.98 -18.78 8.93
N ARG A 430 8.95 -19.70 8.87
CA ARG A 430 10.24 -19.47 9.55
C ARG A 430 10.98 -18.44 8.71
N GLY A 431 11.16 -17.24 9.26
CA GLY A 431 11.94 -16.18 8.64
C GLY A 431 13.44 -16.41 8.70
#